data_AF-A0A0N0RSL5-F1
#
_entry.id   AF-A0A0N0RSL5-F1
#
_cell.length_a   1.000
_cell.length_b   1.000
_cell.length_c   1.000
_cell.angle_alpha   90.00
_cell.angle_beta   90.00
_cell.angle_gamma   90.00
#
_symmetry.space_group_name_H-M   'P 1'
#
loop_
_entity.id
_entity.type
_entity.pdbx_description
1 polymer ?
#
loop_
_entity_poly.entity_id
_entity_poly.type
_entity_poly.pdbx_seq_one_letter_code
_entity_poly.pdbx_strand_id
1 'polypeptide(L)'
;MVASARFSRALVNPTIASMRSHGLHTSRMVRASHAPMSAEQTAEYPQQGFSSRMWGFILFAGVAGFVGMRVSSANKAKQGSSDAKPYLTELIESLQTSADQVREENKKHLDFSIQRAESQMLMQDAQKPSAHRFKFPAAFDQYPQRGVPVGSMVDTSNLEVNKERV
;
A
#
# COMPACT_ATOMS: atom_id res chain seq x y z
N MET A 1 -31.12 -54.28 11.50
CA MET A 1 -29.97 -54.63 10.62
C MET A 1 -29.75 -53.45 9.69
N VAL A 2 -29.01 -52.43 10.09
CA VAL A 2 -27.54 -52.22 9.97
C VAL A 2 -27.08 -52.11 8.51
N ALA A 3 -26.80 -50.88 8.08
CA ALA A 3 -25.56 -50.55 7.38
C ALA A 3 -25.30 -49.04 7.52
N SER A 4 -24.25 -48.73 8.27
CA SER A 4 -23.71 -47.39 8.51
C SER A 4 -22.68 -47.11 7.42
N ALA A 5 -22.77 -45.97 6.74
CA ALA A 5 -21.70 -45.48 5.87
C ALA A 5 -21.24 -44.11 6.38
N ARG A 6 -20.05 -44.14 6.99
CA ARG A 6 -19.32 -42.99 7.52
C ARG A 6 -18.68 -42.23 6.34
N PHE A 7 -19.02 -40.95 6.16
CA PHE A 7 -18.23 -40.04 5.33
C PHE A 7 -17.30 -39.23 6.24
N SER A 8 -16.02 -39.59 6.20
CA SER A 8 -14.94 -38.90 6.89
C SER A 8 -14.62 -37.58 6.18
N ARG A 9 -14.67 -36.48 6.94
CA ARG A 9 -14.11 -35.17 6.57
C ARG A 9 -12.59 -35.27 6.47
N ALA A 10 -12.01 -34.85 5.34
CA ALA A 10 -10.62 -34.44 5.28
C ALA A 10 -10.55 -32.92 5.39
N LEU A 11 -9.90 -32.44 6.45
CA LEU A 11 -9.62 -31.02 6.70
C LEU A 11 -8.43 -30.60 5.84
N VAL A 12 -8.63 -29.57 5.02
CA VAL A 12 -7.57 -28.90 4.27
C VAL A 12 -6.79 -28.02 5.25
N ASN A 13 -5.48 -28.30 5.38
CA ASN A 13 -4.52 -27.46 6.11
C ASN A 13 -4.23 -26.18 5.30
N PRO A 14 -4.39 -24.97 5.85
CA PRO A 14 -3.76 -23.78 5.29
C PRO A 14 -2.31 -23.71 5.78
N THR A 15 -1.36 -24.12 4.93
CA THR A 15 0.06 -23.83 5.15
C THR A 15 0.26 -22.33 5.04
N ILE A 16 0.58 -21.72 6.18
CA ILE A 16 0.97 -20.32 6.32
C ILE A 16 2.17 -20.04 5.41
N ALA A 17 2.04 -18.97 4.61
CA ALA A 17 3.09 -18.40 3.81
C ALA A 17 4.29 -18.02 4.71
N SER A 18 5.35 -18.81 4.68
CA SER A 18 6.64 -18.43 5.23
C SER A 18 7.21 -17.32 4.37
N MET A 19 7.29 -16.12 4.93
CA MET A 19 8.05 -14.99 4.42
C MET A 19 9.45 -15.44 3.95
N ARG A 20 9.76 -15.22 2.67
CA ARG A 20 11.13 -15.28 2.17
C ARG A 20 11.88 -14.09 2.75
N SER A 21 12.66 -14.32 3.80
CA SER A 21 13.75 -13.42 4.19
C SER A 21 14.77 -13.41 3.05
N HIS A 22 14.87 -12.30 2.32
CA HIS A 22 16.01 -12.07 1.45
C HIS A 22 17.27 -11.98 2.33
N GLY A 23 18.00 -13.09 2.42
CA GLY A 23 19.31 -13.12 3.05
C GLY A 23 20.24 -12.19 2.31
N LEU A 24 20.77 -11.19 3.01
CA LEU A 24 21.88 -10.39 2.53
C LEU A 24 23.06 -11.35 2.33
N HIS A 25 23.50 -11.52 1.08
CA HIS A 25 24.74 -12.19 0.74
C HIS A 25 25.90 -11.37 1.34
N THR A 26 26.34 -11.73 2.55
CA THR A 26 27.62 -11.28 3.08
C THR A 26 28.71 -12.06 2.36
N SER A 27 29.21 -11.51 1.27
CA SER A 27 30.38 -12.03 0.57
C SER A 27 31.61 -11.93 1.48
N ARG A 28 32.01 -13.07 2.02
CA ARG A 28 33.29 -13.29 2.70
C ARG A 28 34.42 -12.88 1.74
N MET A 29 35.15 -11.81 2.06
CA MET A 29 36.36 -11.44 1.34
C MET A 29 37.46 -12.45 1.65
N VAL A 30 37.63 -13.43 0.76
CA VAL A 30 38.87 -14.21 0.66
C VAL A 30 39.86 -13.34 -0.11
N ARG A 31 40.96 -12.97 0.55
CA ARG A 31 42.11 -12.29 -0.04
C ARG A 31 42.79 -13.25 -1.02
N ALA A 32 42.29 -13.29 -2.25
CA ALA A 32 42.97 -13.91 -3.38
C ALA A 32 43.95 -12.91 -3.98
N SER A 33 45.18 -13.37 -4.15
CA SER A 33 46.28 -12.79 -4.93
C SER A 33 45.82 -12.19 -6.26
N HIS A 34 46.39 -11.04 -6.62
CA HIS A 34 46.14 -10.28 -7.85
C HIS A 34 45.86 -11.15 -9.09
N ALA A 35 44.61 -11.13 -9.55
CA ALA A 35 44.29 -11.46 -10.93
C ALA A 35 44.70 -10.28 -11.83
N PRO A 36 45.25 -10.50 -13.03
CA PRO A 36 45.56 -9.43 -13.96
C PRO A 36 44.28 -8.70 -14.35
N MET A 37 44.28 -7.37 -14.19
CA MET A 37 43.22 -6.46 -14.61
C MET A 37 42.79 -6.75 -16.05
N SER A 38 41.52 -7.09 -16.25
CA SER A 38 40.88 -7.04 -17.56
C SER A 38 40.92 -5.60 -18.09
N ALA A 39 41.12 -5.46 -19.40
CA ALA A 39 41.28 -4.22 -20.16
C ALA A 39 40.09 -3.23 -20.10
N GLU A 40 39.12 -3.42 -19.20
CA GLU A 40 37.99 -2.50 -18.98
C GLU A 40 38.27 -1.42 -17.92
N GLN A 41 39.27 -1.60 -17.04
CA GLN A 41 39.53 -0.63 -15.95
C GLN A 41 40.37 0.60 -16.35
N THR A 42 40.80 0.68 -17.61
CA THR A 42 41.47 1.87 -18.20
C THR A 42 40.58 2.66 -19.15
N ALA A 43 39.26 2.49 -19.07
CA ALA A 43 38.32 3.33 -19.81
C ALA A 43 38.23 4.71 -19.14
N GLU A 44 39.07 5.65 -19.58
CA GLU A 44 38.92 7.07 -19.29
C GLU A 44 37.59 7.54 -19.91
N TYR A 45 36.56 7.68 -19.08
CA TYR A 45 35.25 8.15 -19.54
C TYR A 45 35.37 9.62 -19.96
N PRO A 46 34.99 9.99 -21.20
CA PRO A 46 35.01 11.38 -21.61
C PRO A 46 34.09 12.17 -20.68
N GLN A 47 34.62 13.22 -20.06
CA GLN A 47 33.85 14.07 -19.16
C GLN A 47 32.71 14.73 -19.96
N GLN A 48 31.49 14.19 -19.84
CA GLN A 48 30.32 14.76 -20.50
C GLN A 48 29.90 16.03 -19.75
N GLY A 49 30.50 17.17 -20.13
CA GLY A 49 30.12 18.48 -19.62
C GLY A 49 28.81 19.00 -20.25
N PHE A 50 28.24 20.04 -19.62
CA PHE A 50 27.08 20.79 -20.11
C PHE A 50 27.30 21.51 -21.46
N SER A 51 28.53 21.49 -21.99
CA SER A 51 28.87 22.06 -23.30
C SER A 51 28.78 21.06 -24.46
N SER A 52 28.33 19.82 -24.20
CA SER A 52 28.16 18.85 -25.27
C SER A 52 27.06 19.28 -26.25
N ARG A 53 27.21 18.90 -27.53
CA ARG A 53 26.20 19.20 -28.58
C ARG A 53 24.80 18.73 -28.20
N MET A 54 24.70 17.67 -27.40
CA MET A 54 23.43 17.16 -26.87
C MET A 54 22.71 18.19 -25.99
N TRP A 55 23.42 18.91 -25.13
CA TRP A 55 22.84 20.00 -24.33
C TRP A 55 22.43 21.19 -25.18
N GLY A 56 23.18 21.49 -26.24
CA GLY A 56 22.78 22.47 -27.26
C GLY A 56 21.43 22.11 -27.88
N PHE A 57 21.26 20.87 -28.33
CA PHE A 57 19.97 20.41 -28.89
C PHE A 57 18.84 20.42 -27.86
N ILE A 58 19.10 20.04 -26.60
CA ILE A 58 18.10 20.11 -25.52
C ILE A 58 17.65 21.56 -25.27
N LEU A 59 18.58 22.51 -25.22
CA LEU A 59 18.28 23.94 -25.07
C LEU A 59 17.51 24.49 -26.27
N PHE A 60 17.94 24.16 -27.50
CA PHE A 60 17.23 24.58 -28.71
C PHE A 60 15.82 23.98 -28.77
N ALA A 61 15.65 22.70 -28.42
CA ALA A 61 14.34 22.07 -28.36
C ALA A 61 13.45 22.71 -27.29
N GLY A 62 14.00 23.03 -26.11
CA GLY A 62 13.29 23.74 -25.05
C GLY A 62 12.84 25.14 -25.47
N VAL A 63 13.71 25.92 -26.10
CA VAL A 63 13.40 27.27 -26.60
C VAL A 63 12.39 27.19 -27.75
N ALA A 64 12.56 26.28 -28.70
CA ALA A 64 11.63 26.09 -29.81
C ALA A 64 10.23 25.68 -29.31
N GLY A 65 10.16 24.77 -28.33
CA GLY A 65 8.90 24.39 -27.68
C GLY A 65 8.23 25.56 -26.97
N PHE A 66 9.00 26.39 -26.25
CA PHE A 66 8.48 27.57 -25.58
C PHE A 66 7.95 28.64 -26.55
N VAL A 67 8.70 28.92 -27.62
CA VAL A 67 8.27 29.85 -28.68
C VAL A 67 7.02 29.31 -29.39
N GLY A 68 7.00 28.03 -29.75
CA GLY A 68 5.83 27.38 -30.35
C GLY A 68 4.59 27.48 -29.46
N MET A 69 4.74 27.25 -28.15
CA MET A 69 3.65 27.39 -27.18
C MET A 69 3.13 28.84 -27.08
N ARG A 70 4.02 29.84 -27.10
CA ARG A 70 3.65 31.27 -27.02
C ARG A 70 2.96 31.75 -28.29
N VAL A 71 3.45 31.34 -29.46
CA VAL A 71 2.82 31.65 -30.76
C VAL A 71 1.46 30.97 -30.88
N SER A 72 1.35 29.69 -30.50
CA SER A 72 0.08 28.96 -30.47
C SER A 72 -0.94 29.62 -29.54
N SER A 73 -0.52 30.02 -28.34
CA SER A 73 -1.39 30.74 -27.40
C SER A 73 -1.81 32.13 -27.91
N ALA A 74 -0.91 32.85 -28.59
CA ALA A 74 -1.21 34.15 -29.18
C ALA A 74 -2.18 34.05 -30.37
N ASN A 75 -2.06 33.00 -31.19
CA ASN A 75 -2.97 32.75 -32.30
C ASN A 75 -4.37 32.33 -31.81
N LYS A 76 -4.47 31.51 -30.76
CA LYS A 76 -5.77 31.20 -30.12
C LYS A 76 -6.42 32.43 -29.48
N ALA A 77 -5.63 33.32 -28.86
CA ALA A 77 -6.15 34.56 -28.28
C ALA A 77 -6.74 35.53 -29.32
N LYS A 78 -6.23 35.52 -30.57
CA LYS A 78 -6.80 36.30 -31.68
C LYS A 78 -8.10 35.72 -32.25
N GLN A 79 -8.36 34.42 -32.04
CA GLN A 79 -9.55 33.73 -32.54
C GLN A 79 -10.81 34.04 -31.72
N GLY A 80 -10.70 34.77 -30.60
CA GLY A 80 -11.86 35.36 -29.90
C GLY A 80 -12.79 34.38 -29.19
N SER A 81 -12.44 33.10 -29.04
CA SER A 81 -13.23 32.16 -28.25
C SER A 81 -12.90 32.33 -26.78
N SER A 82 -13.80 32.98 -26.04
CA SER A 82 -13.74 33.18 -24.58
C SER A 82 -13.72 31.87 -23.76
N ASP A 83 -13.83 30.72 -24.42
CA ASP A 83 -13.89 29.38 -23.82
C ASP A 83 -12.75 28.46 -24.29
N ALA A 84 -11.78 28.98 -25.05
CA ALA A 84 -10.64 28.19 -25.50
C ALA A 84 -9.65 27.94 -24.35
N LYS A 85 -9.71 26.72 -23.79
CA LYS A 85 -8.68 26.21 -22.88
C LYS A 85 -7.29 26.36 -23.51
N PRO A 86 -6.27 26.76 -22.72
CA PRO A 86 -4.90 26.89 -23.24
C PRO A 86 -4.41 25.52 -23.75
N TYR A 87 -3.55 25.52 -24.76
CA TYR A 87 -3.12 24.31 -25.49
C TYR A 87 -2.60 23.21 -24.56
N LEU A 88 -1.83 23.57 -23.52
CA LEU A 88 -1.34 22.58 -22.56
C LEU A 88 -2.48 21.93 -21.77
N THR A 89 -3.51 22.69 -21.39
CA THR A 89 -4.66 22.13 -20.65
C THR A 89 -5.48 21.20 -21.54
N GLU A 90 -5.67 21.53 -22.81
CA GLU A 90 -6.34 20.65 -23.79
C GLU A 90 -5.54 19.35 -24.01
N LEU A 91 -4.21 19.45 -24.11
CA LEU A 91 -3.35 18.27 -24.25
C LEU A 91 -3.40 17.39 -22.99
N ILE A 92 -3.31 18.00 -21.81
CA ILE A 92 -3.40 17.29 -20.52
C ILE A 92 -4.77 16.62 -20.40
N GLU A 93 -5.86 17.31 -20.75
CA GLU A 93 -7.22 16.78 -20.70
C GLU A 93 -7.41 15.60 -21.66
N SER A 94 -6.79 15.63 -22.84
CA SER A 94 -6.84 14.50 -23.79
C SER A 94 -6.07 13.25 -23.32
N LEU A 95 -5.06 13.44 -22.46
CA LEU A 95 -4.25 12.36 -21.91
C LEU A 95 -4.77 11.84 -20.56
N GLN A 96 -5.66 12.60 -19.92
CA GLN A 96 -6.27 12.24 -18.65
C GLN A 96 -7.49 11.36 -18.86
N THR A 97 -7.75 10.48 -17.90
CA THR A 97 -9.02 9.74 -17.90
C THR A 97 -10.17 10.70 -17.63
N SER A 98 -11.31 10.46 -18.26
CA SER A 98 -12.46 11.35 -18.13
C SER A 98 -12.94 11.45 -16.67
N ALA A 99 -13.34 12.66 -16.26
CA ALA A 99 -13.79 12.91 -14.89
C ALA A 99 -15.00 12.05 -14.48
N ASP A 100 -15.84 11.67 -15.46
CA ASP A 100 -17.00 10.82 -15.22
C ASP A 100 -16.63 9.37 -14.93
N GLN A 101 -15.60 8.82 -15.61
CA GLN A 101 -15.07 7.49 -15.30
C GLN A 101 -14.47 7.44 -13.90
N VAL A 102 -13.68 8.46 -13.50
CA VAL A 102 -13.14 8.55 -12.13
C VAL A 102 -14.26 8.61 -11.10
N ARG A 103 -15.33 9.38 -11.39
CA ARG A 103 -16.48 9.49 -10.49
C ARG A 103 -17.22 8.15 -10.37
N GLU A 104 -17.35 7.40 -11.45
CA GLU A 104 -17.98 6.07 -11.44
C GLU A 104 -17.14 5.05 -10.65
N GLU A 105 -15.82 5.04 -10.85
CA GLU A 105 -14.91 4.17 -10.09
C GLU A 105 -14.91 4.49 -8.60
N ASN A 106 -14.88 5.78 -8.24
CA ASN A 106 -14.98 6.20 -6.84
C ASN A 106 -16.29 5.75 -6.19
N LYS A 107 -17.41 5.83 -6.92
CA LYS A 107 -18.70 5.31 -6.43
C LYS A 107 -18.62 3.80 -6.19
N LYS A 108 -18.07 3.03 -7.12
CA LYS A 108 -17.87 1.58 -6.95
C LYS A 108 -17.03 1.26 -5.71
N HIS A 109 -15.96 2.04 -5.46
CA HIS A 109 -15.14 1.86 -4.26
C HIS A 109 -15.90 2.18 -2.96
N LEU A 110 -16.72 3.22 -2.95
CA LEU A 110 -17.58 3.54 -1.80
C LEU A 110 -18.58 2.40 -1.55
N ASP A 111 -19.23 1.88 -2.58
CA ASP A 111 -20.17 0.76 -2.46
C ASP A 111 -19.48 -0.49 -1.90
N PHE A 112 -18.26 -0.82 -2.37
CA PHE A 112 -17.50 -1.94 -1.82
C PHE A 112 -17.10 -1.73 -0.35
N SER A 113 -16.79 -0.50 0.05
CA SER A 113 -16.48 -0.21 1.45
C SER A 113 -17.70 -0.38 2.36
N ILE A 114 -18.89 0.02 1.90
CA ILE A 114 -20.15 -0.15 2.61
C ILE A 114 -20.47 -1.64 2.75
N GLN A 115 -20.43 -2.39 1.64
CA GLN A 115 -20.67 -3.84 1.66
C GLN A 115 -19.70 -4.57 2.58
N ARG A 116 -18.43 -4.15 2.61
CA ARG A 116 -17.43 -4.70 3.52
C ARG A 116 -17.79 -4.41 4.98
N ALA A 117 -18.18 -3.19 5.30
CA ALA A 117 -18.58 -2.80 6.65
C ALA A 117 -19.82 -3.58 7.11
N GLU A 118 -20.82 -3.73 6.24
CA GLU A 118 -22.02 -4.53 6.52
C GLU A 118 -21.68 -6.01 6.76
N SER A 119 -20.84 -6.60 5.90
CA SER A 119 -20.40 -8.00 6.09
C SER A 119 -19.63 -8.19 7.39
N GLN A 120 -18.86 -7.19 7.80
CA GLN A 120 -18.11 -7.22 9.05
C GLN A 120 -19.04 -7.09 10.26
N MET A 121 -20.07 -6.24 10.20
CA MET A 121 -21.09 -6.14 11.25
C MET A 121 -21.85 -7.45 11.40
N LEU A 122 -22.29 -8.07 10.29
CA LEU A 122 -22.94 -9.39 10.32
C LEU A 122 -22.04 -10.47 10.94
N MET A 123 -20.74 -10.44 10.64
CA MET A 123 -19.80 -11.39 11.21
C MET A 123 -19.55 -11.13 12.70
N GLN A 124 -19.54 -9.87 13.14
CA GLN A 124 -19.40 -9.51 14.55
C GLN A 124 -20.63 -9.92 15.36
N ASP A 125 -21.84 -9.70 14.83
CA ASP A 125 -23.09 -10.11 15.48
C ASP A 125 -23.23 -11.65 15.54
N ALA A 126 -22.73 -12.35 14.52
CA ALA A 126 -22.74 -13.81 14.49
C ALA A 126 -21.66 -14.44 15.38
N GLN A 127 -20.56 -13.72 15.64
CA GLN A 127 -19.49 -14.22 16.51
C GLN A 127 -19.89 -14.09 17.99
N LYS A 128 -19.86 -15.22 18.69
CA LYS A 128 -19.95 -15.20 20.16
C LYS A 128 -18.81 -14.30 20.70
N PRO A 129 -19.07 -13.38 21.64
CA PRO A 129 -18.01 -12.55 22.23
C PRO A 129 -16.90 -13.43 22.78
N SER A 130 -15.65 -13.01 22.54
CA SER A 130 -14.46 -13.75 22.99
C SER A 130 -14.46 -13.89 24.51
N ALA A 131 -14.72 -15.09 25.02
CA ALA A 131 -14.64 -15.39 26.43
C ALA A 131 -13.19 -15.78 26.79
N HIS A 132 -12.48 -14.90 27.49
CA HIS A 132 -11.18 -15.24 28.06
C HIS A 132 -11.35 -16.23 29.21
N ARG A 133 -10.61 -17.34 29.16
CA ARG A 133 -10.58 -18.33 30.24
C ARG A 133 -9.65 -17.85 31.34
N PHE A 134 -10.21 -17.59 32.51
CA PHE A 134 -9.45 -17.30 33.73
C PHE A 134 -9.62 -18.44 34.73
N LYS A 135 -8.52 -18.94 35.30
CA LYS A 135 -8.53 -20.04 36.27
C LYS A 135 -9.01 -19.60 37.65
N PHE A 136 -8.79 -18.34 38.00
CA PHE A 136 -9.12 -17.78 39.30
C PHE A 136 -9.77 -16.41 39.14
N PRO A 137 -11.11 -16.36 39.00
CA PRO A 137 -11.84 -15.10 38.78
C PRO A 137 -11.75 -14.16 40.00
N ALA A 138 -11.55 -14.70 41.21
CA ALA A 138 -11.40 -13.90 42.42
C ALA A 138 -10.10 -13.08 42.48
N ALA A 139 -9.13 -13.28 41.57
CA ALA A 139 -7.93 -12.44 41.50
C ALA A 139 -8.22 -10.98 41.15
N PHE A 140 -9.34 -10.70 40.45
CA PHE A 140 -9.70 -9.34 40.06
C PHE A 140 -9.99 -8.44 41.28
N ASP A 141 -10.59 -8.99 42.33
CA ASP A 141 -10.87 -8.26 43.57
C ASP A 141 -9.68 -8.22 44.54
N GLN A 142 -8.71 -9.12 44.39
CA GLN A 142 -7.58 -9.28 45.30
C GLN A 142 -6.36 -8.42 44.94
N TYR A 143 -6.44 -7.62 43.87
CA TYR A 143 -5.29 -6.83 43.43
C TYR A 143 -4.99 -5.68 44.40
N PRO A 144 -3.74 -5.53 44.89
CA PRO A 144 -3.40 -4.47 45.82
C PRO A 144 -3.55 -3.10 45.14
N GLN A 145 -4.38 -2.22 45.73
CA GLN A 145 -4.70 -0.90 45.18
C GLN A 145 -3.54 0.11 45.29
N ARG A 146 -2.40 -0.28 45.86
CA ARG A 146 -1.25 0.61 46.07
C ARG A 146 -0.24 0.48 44.94
N GLY A 147 0.13 1.62 44.33
CA GLY A 147 1.13 1.67 43.27
C GLY A 147 0.60 1.40 41.86
N VAL A 148 -0.73 1.35 41.70
CA VAL A 148 -1.38 1.19 40.41
C VAL A 148 -1.52 2.58 39.76
N PRO A 149 -1.07 2.79 38.51
CA PRO A 149 -1.23 4.07 37.84
C PRO A 149 -2.70 4.40 37.67
N VAL A 150 -3.07 5.66 37.89
CA VAL A 150 -4.45 6.13 37.71
C VAL A 150 -4.92 5.82 36.27
N GLY A 151 -6.12 5.25 36.14
CA GLY A 151 -6.69 4.84 34.85
C GLY A 151 -6.23 3.49 34.31
N SER A 152 -5.38 2.74 35.02
CA SER A 152 -4.98 1.37 34.61
C SER A 152 -5.88 0.27 35.17
N MET A 153 -6.83 0.61 36.05
CA MET A 153 -7.82 -0.33 36.54
C MET A 153 -8.88 -0.59 35.46
N VAL A 154 -9.12 -1.87 35.19
CA VAL A 154 -10.22 -2.30 34.32
C VAL A 154 -11.49 -2.32 35.16
N ASP A 155 -12.56 -1.72 34.64
CA ASP A 155 -13.88 -1.82 35.26
C ASP A 155 -14.40 -3.26 35.16
N THR A 156 -14.62 -3.90 36.31
CA THR A 156 -15.08 -5.29 36.43
C THR A 156 -16.56 -5.39 36.78
N SER A 157 -17.31 -4.28 36.84
CA SER A 157 -18.71 -4.25 37.27
C SER A 157 -19.67 -5.10 36.42
N ASN A 158 -19.38 -5.29 35.12
CA ASN A 158 -20.18 -6.08 34.18
C ASN A 158 -19.55 -7.44 33.82
N LEU A 159 -18.74 -8.02 34.72
CA LEU A 159 -18.12 -9.31 34.48
C LEU A 159 -19.12 -10.47 34.67
N GLU A 160 -19.50 -11.14 33.57
CA GLU A 160 -20.35 -12.33 33.61
C GLU A 160 -19.52 -13.63 33.47
N VAL A 161 -19.71 -14.55 34.42
CA VAL A 161 -19.08 -15.88 34.37
C VAL A 161 -19.99 -16.84 33.61
N ASN A 162 -19.48 -17.46 32.54
CA ASN A 162 -20.22 -18.48 31.80
C ASN A 162 -20.33 -19.78 32.63
N LYS A 163 -21.52 -20.02 33.19
CA LYS A 163 -21.83 -21.16 34.06
C LYS A 163 -21.75 -22.53 33.37
N GLU A 164 -21.83 -22.60 32.05
CA GLU A 164 -21.80 -23.86 31.30
C GLU A 164 -20.40 -24.50 31.21
N ARG A 165 -19.35 -23.74 31.55
CA ARG A 165 -17.94 -24.17 31.46
C ARG A 165 -17.19 -24.12 32.79
N VAL A 166 -17.89 -23.91 33.91
CA VAL A 166 -17.34 -23.96 35.28
C VAL A 166 -17.45 -25.37 35.81
#